data_AF-Q3KH49-F1
#
_entry.id   AF-Q3KH49-F1
#
_cell.length_a   1.000
_cell.length_b   1.000
_cell.length_c   1.000
_cell.angle_alpha   90.00
_cell.angle_beta   90.00
_cell.angle_gamma   90.00
#
_symmetry.space_group_name_H-M   'P 1'
#
loop_
_entity.id
_entity.type
_entity.pdbx_description
1 polymer ?
#
loop_
_entity_poly.entity_id
_entity_poly.type
_entity_poly.pdbx_seq_one_letter_code
_entity_poly.pdbx_strand_id
1 'polypeptide(L)'
;MDYPKSVPSAGLVNGKFIDENPLTGTPGSLIPADWGNSVTQEILSVIKAGDLTPDEKKYDQLLQAIQTVTAKGWNQDLALPLAALPLPTVATSDARMPITPAAASTSGGRVSVPAGVYVSIGQEVVAGQLGRSRTFTTQAWSSADLLPSSGYFLRAQVVGGALTFYMQRGTIYDASPDSLKGTVNGAAGGGFQSTPLDICLAWVVTAGPGSVPIVRQIYNRNRLSWTQVVNGNGVVYLPLDPHARTARLVVGNPTPHPTAITGVSFAPGGWLGGNYCFLNPTIGTSNNWDGWGTAGASVGIFTSNVVNDTTLSTLTAGFDHSELRSLWQVYQAEHTWNAGNAVSDELLFGMGIKSFSQTDYSNGIAVNFTAAVNVHLSWELIR
;
A
#
# COMPACT_ATOMS: atom_id res chain seq x y z
N MET A 1 -10.01 42.31 11.99
CA MET A 1 -9.18 43.49 11.88
C MET A 1 -9.40 44.08 10.50
N ASP A 2 -9.73 45.37 10.39
CA ASP A 2 -9.88 46.14 9.14
C ASP A 2 -9.50 47.61 9.43
N TYR A 3 -9.50 48.48 8.41
CA TYR A 3 -9.37 49.93 8.60
C TYR A 3 -10.40 50.46 9.61
N PRO A 4 -10.04 51.49 10.41
CA PRO A 4 -10.89 52.02 11.47
C PRO A 4 -12.01 52.92 10.92
N LYS A 5 -12.92 52.34 10.12
CA LYS A 5 -14.01 53.05 9.43
C LYS A 5 -15.05 53.59 10.42
N SER A 6 -15.17 52.98 11.59
CA SER A 6 -16.10 53.39 12.64
C SER A 6 -15.57 54.52 13.53
N VAL A 7 -14.27 54.84 13.46
CA VAL A 7 -13.64 55.90 14.25
C VAL A 7 -13.86 57.25 13.55
N PRO A 8 -14.58 58.20 14.17
CA PRO A 8 -14.76 59.53 13.59
C PRO A 8 -13.43 60.24 13.40
N SER A 9 -13.28 60.96 12.29
CA SER A 9 -12.08 61.74 11.99
C SER A 9 -10.78 60.93 11.96
N ALA A 10 -10.83 59.63 11.62
CA ALA A 10 -9.65 58.78 11.45
C ALA A 10 -8.77 59.14 10.23
N GLY A 11 -9.11 60.19 9.48
CA GLY A 11 -8.37 60.62 8.29
C GLY A 11 -8.45 59.60 7.16
N LEU A 12 -9.63 59.00 6.96
CA LEU A 12 -9.87 58.02 5.90
C LEU A 12 -10.60 58.65 4.71
N VAL A 13 -10.08 58.44 3.50
CA VAL A 13 -10.79 58.69 2.24
C VAL A 13 -10.89 57.38 1.49
N ASN A 14 -12.09 57.02 1.03
CA ASN A 14 -12.38 55.73 0.40
C ASN A 14 -11.92 54.51 1.23
N GLY A 15 -11.95 54.65 2.57
CA GLY A 15 -11.57 53.59 3.50
C GLY A 15 -10.06 53.36 3.64
N LYS A 16 -9.22 54.32 3.24
CA LYS A 16 -7.75 54.28 3.41
C LYS A 16 -7.24 55.57 4.05
N PHE A 17 -6.13 55.50 4.77
CA PHE A 17 -5.49 56.67 5.39
C PHE A 17 -5.02 57.66 4.31
N ILE A 18 -5.13 58.96 4.60
CA ILE A 18 -4.63 60.06 3.77
C ILE A 18 -3.84 61.06 4.60
N ASP A 19 -2.80 61.67 4.03
CA ASP A 19 -2.08 62.73 4.71
C ASP A 19 -2.87 64.05 4.67
N GLU A 20 -2.54 64.96 5.59
CA GLU A 20 -3.17 66.28 5.64
C GLU A 20 -2.87 67.05 4.37
N ASN A 21 -3.88 67.78 3.87
CA ASN A 21 -3.69 68.72 2.78
C ASN A 21 -3.94 70.15 3.27
N PRO A 22 -2.88 70.90 3.62
CA PRO A 22 -3.00 72.29 4.09
C PRO A 22 -3.61 73.24 3.06
N LEU A 23 -3.51 72.94 1.75
CA LEU A 23 -4.02 73.80 0.67
C LEU A 23 -5.55 73.71 0.52
N THR A 24 -6.13 72.56 0.84
CA THR A 24 -7.58 72.32 0.79
C THR A 24 -8.23 72.28 2.17
N GLY A 25 -7.46 72.49 3.23
CA GLY A 25 -7.91 72.42 4.63
C GLY A 25 -8.45 71.05 5.02
N THR A 26 -8.04 69.98 4.33
CA THR A 26 -8.55 68.62 4.55
C THR A 26 -7.71 67.94 5.64
N PRO A 27 -8.29 67.60 6.80
CA PRO A 27 -7.56 66.92 7.87
C PRO A 27 -7.11 65.52 7.43
N GLY A 28 -5.84 65.21 7.70
CA GLY A 28 -5.25 63.89 7.43
C GLY A 28 -5.38 62.91 8.58
N SER A 29 -4.85 61.70 8.39
CA SER A 29 -4.69 60.71 9.44
C SER A 29 -3.61 61.11 10.45
N LEU A 30 -3.75 60.64 11.69
CA LEU A 30 -2.78 60.89 12.77
C LEU A 30 -1.42 60.20 12.54
N ILE A 31 -1.38 59.25 11.62
CA ILE A 31 -0.19 58.50 11.21
C ILE A 31 0.06 58.78 9.73
N PRO A 32 1.32 58.67 9.25
CA PRO A 32 1.61 58.77 7.82
C PRO A 32 0.76 57.79 7.02
N ALA A 33 0.08 58.28 6.00
CA ALA A 33 -0.86 57.50 5.20
C ALA A 33 -0.20 56.27 4.57
N ASP A 34 1.00 56.44 4.01
CA ASP A 34 1.77 55.37 3.40
C ASP A 34 2.06 54.23 4.38
N TRP A 35 2.48 54.57 5.62
CA TRP A 35 2.76 53.58 6.65
C TRP A 35 1.50 52.86 7.11
N GLY A 36 0.45 53.62 7.47
CA GLY A 36 -0.81 53.07 7.96
C GLY A 36 -1.49 52.17 6.93
N ASN A 37 -1.46 52.58 5.65
CA ASN A 37 -1.99 51.78 4.56
C ASN A 37 -1.17 50.52 4.32
N SER A 38 0.16 50.61 4.31
CA SER A 38 1.02 49.45 4.06
C SER A 38 0.82 48.35 5.12
N VAL A 39 0.85 48.72 6.40
CA VAL A 39 0.65 47.76 7.50
C VAL A 39 -0.75 47.14 7.47
N THR A 40 -1.79 47.97 7.25
CA THR A 40 -3.17 47.48 7.24
C THR A 40 -3.42 46.55 6.04
N GLN A 41 -2.90 46.87 4.85
CA GLN A 41 -3.03 46.02 3.67
C GLN A 41 -2.30 44.68 3.82
N GLU A 42 -1.14 44.66 4.46
CA GLU A 42 -0.41 43.41 4.74
C GLU A 42 -1.26 42.48 5.62
N ILE A 43 -1.80 43.01 6.71
CA ILE A 43 -2.67 42.24 7.62
C ILE A 43 -3.95 41.76 6.90
N LEU A 44 -4.58 42.63 6.11
CA LEU A 44 -5.77 42.26 5.34
C LEU A 44 -5.48 41.14 4.32
N SER A 45 -4.29 41.14 3.73
CA SER A 45 -3.86 40.10 2.78
C SER A 45 -3.73 38.75 3.48
N VAL A 46 -3.13 38.71 4.69
CA VAL A 46 -3.04 37.49 5.50
C VAL A 46 -4.43 36.99 5.91
N ILE A 47 -5.32 37.89 6.36
CA ILE A 47 -6.69 37.52 6.76
C ILE A 47 -7.47 36.90 5.59
N LYS A 48 -7.36 37.49 4.39
CA LYS A 48 -8.00 36.96 3.19
C LYS A 48 -7.40 35.63 2.75
N ALA A 49 -6.09 35.43 2.87
CA ALA A 49 -5.44 34.14 2.60
C ALA A 49 -5.91 33.03 3.56
N GLY A 50 -6.34 33.41 4.77
CA GLY A 50 -7.03 32.54 5.71
C GLY A 50 -8.48 32.21 5.35
N ASP A 51 -9.02 32.69 4.22
CA ASP A 51 -10.45 32.67 3.85
C ASP A 51 -11.37 33.33 4.89
N LEU A 52 -10.86 34.31 5.63
CA LEU A 52 -11.64 35.09 6.58
C LEU A 52 -12.02 36.45 5.98
N THR A 53 -13.23 36.92 6.29
CA THR A 53 -13.67 38.28 5.93
C THR A 53 -13.17 39.28 6.98
N PRO A 54 -12.35 40.28 6.63
CA PRO A 54 -11.90 41.31 7.56
C PRO A 54 -13.06 42.04 8.26
N ASP A 55 -12.96 42.20 9.57
CA ASP A 55 -13.96 42.86 10.42
C ASP A 55 -13.26 43.78 11.43
N GLU A 56 -13.57 45.08 11.38
CA GLU A 56 -13.02 46.09 12.28
C GLU A 56 -13.19 45.73 13.77
N LYS A 57 -14.27 45.02 14.14
CA LYS A 57 -14.60 44.68 15.53
C LYS A 57 -13.95 43.40 16.04
N LYS A 58 -13.17 42.68 15.22
CA LYS A 58 -12.49 41.43 15.62
C LYS A 58 -10.98 41.59 15.65
N TYR A 59 -10.36 41.26 16.79
CA TYR A 59 -8.93 41.51 17.03
C TYR A 59 -8.06 40.24 16.97
N ASP A 60 -8.66 39.08 16.74
CA ASP A 60 -8.00 37.78 16.67
C ASP A 60 -7.89 37.23 15.24
N GLN A 61 -8.43 37.93 14.23
CA GLN A 61 -8.47 37.43 12.85
C GLN A 61 -7.09 37.19 12.22
N LEU A 62 -6.06 37.97 12.59
CA LEU A 62 -4.70 37.70 12.12
C LEU A 62 -4.19 36.37 12.66
N LEU A 63 -4.41 36.09 13.95
CA LEU A 63 -4.04 34.83 14.58
C LEU A 63 -4.84 33.67 13.98
N GLN A 64 -6.16 33.81 13.82
CA GLN A 64 -7.01 32.80 13.20
C GLN A 64 -6.58 32.52 11.76
N ALA A 65 -6.22 33.56 10.99
CA ALA A 65 -5.72 33.41 9.63
C ALA A 65 -4.37 32.67 9.60
N ILE A 66 -3.43 33.02 10.47
CA ILE A 66 -2.15 32.30 10.64
C ILE A 66 -2.39 30.84 11.01
N GLN A 67 -3.27 30.54 11.97
CA GLN A 67 -3.63 29.17 12.36
C GLN A 67 -4.26 28.41 11.19
N THR A 68 -5.13 29.06 10.43
CA THR A 68 -5.80 28.47 9.27
C THR A 68 -4.82 28.19 8.13
N VAL A 69 -3.94 29.15 7.80
CA VAL A 69 -2.87 28.98 6.81
C VAL A 69 -1.89 27.89 7.26
N THR A 70 -1.58 27.82 8.55
CA THR A 70 -0.72 26.75 9.12
C THR A 70 -1.38 25.39 9.01
N ALA A 71 -2.67 25.28 9.33
CA ALA A 71 -3.45 24.04 9.23
C ALA A 71 -3.65 23.61 7.77
N LYS A 72 -3.76 24.57 6.84
CA LYS A 72 -3.72 24.34 5.39
C LYS A 72 -2.31 23.97 4.88
N GLY A 73 -1.27 24.30 5.66
CA GLY A 73 0.14 24.16 5.32
C GLY A 73 0.70 25.42 4.67
N TRP A 74 1.75 26.01 5.27
CA TRP A 74 2.52 27.11 4.69
C TRP A 74 3.27 26.62 3.44
N ASN A 75 2.67 26.69 2.26
CA ASN A 75 3.34 26.32 1.00
C ASN A 75 4.15 25.00 1.08
N GLN A 76 3.68 23.97 1.80
CA GLN A 76 4.13 22.59 1.55
C GLN A 76 3.46 22.05 0.30
N ASP A 77 3.52 22.86 -0.76
CA ASP A 77 3.48 22.40 -2.12
C ASP A 77 4.81 21.67 -2.42
N LEU A 78 5.20 20.68 -1.61
CA LEU A 78 6.42 19.88 -1.81
C LEU A 78 6.13 18.90 -2.95
N ALA A 79 5.92 19.44 -4.14
CA ALA A 79 5.94 18.65 -5.34
C ALA A 79 7.33 18.01 -5.41
N LEU A 80 7.38 16.70 -5.33
CA LEU A 80 8.61 15.94 -5.42
C LEU A 80 8.83 15.56 -6.89
N PRO A 81 10.09 15.33 -7.30
CA PRO A 81 10.36 14.60 -8.52
C PRO A 81 9.52 13.31 -8.56
N LEU A 82 8.95 12.96 -9.71
CA LEU A 82 8.05 11.80 -9.81
C LEU A 82 8.66 10.51 -9.25
N ALA A 83 9.98 10.32 -9.44
CA ALA A 83 10.71 9.15 -8.92
C ALA A 83 10.86 9.11 -7.38
N ALA A 84 10.67 10.25 -6.70
CA ALA A 84 10.76 10.34 -5.24
C ALA A 84 9.37 10.24 -4.57
N LEU A 85 8.29 10.15 -5.34
CA LEU A 85 6.95 9.94 -4.80
C LEU A 85 6.79 8.52 -4.28
N PRO A 86 6.06 8.33 -3.15
CA PRO A 86 5.74 7.00 -2.67
C PRO A 86 4.83 6.26 -3.65
N LEU A 87 4.91 4.93 -3.63
CA LEU A 87 3.96 4.10 -4.37
C LEU A 87 2.53 4.25 -3.80
N PRO A 88 1.50 4.05 -4.64
CA PRO A 88 0.12 4.21 -4.23
C PRO A 88 -0.31 3.19 -3.18
N THR A 89 -1.25 3.57 -2.32
CA THR A 89 -1.77 2.70 -1.26
C THR A 89 -3.30 2.68 -1.22
N VAL A 90 -3.86 1.55 -0.76
CA VAL A 90 -5.30 1.38 -0.51
C VAL A 90 -5.53 1.21 0.98
N ALA A 91 -6.41 2.03 1.56
CA ALA A 91 -6.69 2.05 2.99
C ALA A 91 -7.75 1.01 3.39
N THR A 92 -7.45 -0.26 3.20
CA THR A 92 -8.20 -1.40 3.71
C THR A 92 -7.34 -2.21 4.69
N SER A 93 -7.94 -3.08 5.49
CA SER A 93 -7.21 -3.94 6.45
C SER A 93 -6.07 -4.73 5.79
N ASP A 94 -6.31 -5.21 4.58
CA ASP A 94 -5.39 -6.03 3.79
C ASP A 94 -4.86 -5.28 2.54
N ALA A 95 -4.96 -3.95 2.50
CA ALA A 95 -4.40 -3.12 1.43
C ALA A 95 -4.79 -3.48 -0.03
N ARG A 96 -5.85 -4.27 -0.24
CA ARG A 96 -6.42 -4.63 -1.54
C ARG A 96 -7.74 -3.88 -1.75
N MET A 97 -7.94 -3.34 -2.95
CA MET A 97 -9.20 -2.69 -3.31
C MET A 97 -10.33 -3.72 -3.43
N PRO A 98 -11.47 -3.60 -2.72
CA PRO A 98 -12.62 -4.45 -2.93
C PRO A 98 -13.13 -4.33 -4.36
N ILE A 99 -13.27 -5.46 -5.06
CA ILE A 99 -13.70 -5.49 -6.45
C ILE A 99 -14.78 -6.57 -6.60
N THR A 100 -15.92 -6.19 -7.17
CA THR A 100 -17.03 -7.11 -7.41
C THR A 100 -17.11 -7.43 -8.91
N PRO A 101 -16.78 -8.66 -9.34
CA PRO A 101 -17.03 -9.10 -10.70
C PRO A 101 -18.51 -9.48 -10.89
N ALA A 102 -19.03 -9.25 -12.09
CA ALA A 102 -20.37 -9.65 -12.49
C ALA A 102 -20.36 -10.22 -13.90
N ALA A 103 -21.19 -11.23 -14.14
CA ALA A 103 -21.43 -11.74 -15.48
C ALA A 103 -22.22 -10.72 -16.31
N ALA A 104 -22.00 -10.74 -17.63
CA ALA A 104 -22.80 -10.01 -18.60
C ALA A 104 -23.08 -10.93 -19.79
N SER A 105 -24.36 -11.05 -20.18
CA SER A 105 -24.84 -12.11 -21.07
C SER A 105 -24.16 -12.14 -22.44
N THR A 106 -23.71 -10.99 -22.95
CA THR A 106 -23.15 -10.83 -24.29
C THR A 106 -21.65 -10.50 -24.28
N SER A 107 -21.00 -10.47 -23.11
CA SER A 107 -19.61 -10.03 -22.97
C SER A 107 -18.83 -10.88 -21.95
N GLY A 108 -17.53 -10.63 -21.82
CA GLY A 108 -16.67 -11.28 -20.84
C GLY A 108 -16.97 -10.90 -19.38
N GLY A 109 -17.99 -10.07 -19.13
CA GLY A 109 -18.41 -9.60 -17.82
C GLY A 109 -17.99 -8.16 -17.51
N ARG A 110 -18.14 -7.77 -16.24
CA ARG A 110 -17.80 -6.45 -15.71
C ARG A 110 -17.13 -6.56 -14.35
N VAL A 111 -16.41 -5.52 -13.96
CA VAL A 111 -15.88 -5.34 -12.60
C VAL A 111 -16.31 -4.00 -12.04
N SER A 112 -16.59 -3.96 -10.74
CA SER A 112 -17.03 -2.76 -10.05
C SER A 112 -16.22 -2.51 -8.78
N VAL A 113 -16.03 -1.23 -8.46
CA VAL A 113 -15.34 -0.73 -7.26
C VAL A 113 -16.35 0.06 -6.42
N PRO A 114 -16.41 -0.16 -5.09
CA PRO A 114 -17.33 0.58 -4.23
C PRO A 114 -16.86 2.01 -3.97
N ALA A 115 -17.79 2.86 -3.55
CA ALA A 115 -17.46 4.17 -2.99
C ALA A 115 -16.92 4.05 -1.55
N GLY A 116 -16.20 5.08 -1.09
CA GLY A 116 -15.84 5.23 0.33
C GLY A 116 -14.51 4.59 0.75
N VAL A 117 -13.73 4.02 -0.17
CA VAL A 117 -12.38 3.52 0.13
C VAL A 117 -11.38 4.67 -0.07
N TYR A 118 -10.42 4.85 0.84
CA TYR A 118 -9.36 5.83 0.63
C TYR A 118 -8.20 5.25 -0.18
N VAL A 119 -7.73 6.00 -1.17
CA VAL A 119 -6.57 5.68 -2.01
C VAL A 119 -5.60 6.85 -1.96
N SER A 120 -4.35 6.60 -1.57
CA SER A 120 -3.28 7.58 -1.69
C SER A 120 -2.49 7.34 -2.97
N ILE A 121 -2.33 8.35 -3.81
CA ILE A 121 -1.65 8.27 -5.11
C ILE A 121 -1.06 9.62 -5.50
N GLY A 122 0.00 9.62 -6.30
CA GLY A 122 0.60 10.82 -6.85
C GLY A 122 -0.32 11.52 -7.86
N GLN A 123 -0.46 12.82 -7.69
CA GLN A 123 -1.01 13.74 -8.68
C GLN A 123 0.13 14.59 -9.23
N GLU A 124 0.23 14.70 -10.56
CA GLU A 124 1.17 15.62 -11.19
C GLU A 124 0.83 17.07 -10.86
N VAL A 125 1.87 17.84 -10.57
CA VAL A 125 1.83 19.30 -10.38
C VAL A 125 2.46 19.97 -11.59
N VAL A 126 3.60 19.44 -12.04
CA VAL A 126 4.25 19.81 -13.31
C VAL A 126 4.37 18.52 -14.13
N ALA A 127 3.70 18.48 -15.27
CA ALA A 127 3.60 17.28 -16.11
C ALA A 127 4.99 16.69 -16.43
N GLY A 128 5.17 15.40 -16.16
CA GLY A 128 6.41 14.66 -16.37
C GLY A 128 7.57 15.00 -15.44
N GLN A 129 7.41 15.93 -14.49
CA GLN A 129 8.52 16.43 -13.66
C GLN A 129 8.24 16.30 -12.17
N LEU A 130 7.18 16.96 -11.69
CA LEU A 130 6.89 17.08 -10.27
C LEU A 130 5.47 16.61 -9.97
N GLY A 131 5.28 15.94 -8.84
CA GLY A 131 3.97 15.53 -8.37
C GLY A 131 3.87 15.52 -6.86
N ARG A 132 2.68 15.25 -6.35
CA ARG A 132 2.40 15.15 -4.92
C ARG A 132 1.47 14.00 -4.61
N SER A 133 1.79 13.24 -3.58
CA SER A 133 0.87 12.23 -3.03
C SER A 133 -0.36 12.91 -2.43
N ARG A 134 -1.55 12.49 -2.86
CA ARG A 134 -2.84 12.94 -2.34
C ARG A 134 -3.71 11.75 -2.01
N THR A 135 -4.61 11.92 -1.06
CA THR A 135 -5.61 10.91 -0.71
C THR A 135 -6.94 11.26 -1.32
N PHE A 136 -7.53 10.31 -2.03
CA PHE A 136 -8.83 10.41 -2.67
C PHE A 136 -9.77 9.37 -2.07
N THR A 137 -11.06 9.71 -1.99
CA THR A 137 -12.11 8.75 -1.66
C THR A 137 -12.67 8.19 -2.96
N THR A 138 -12.74 6.86 -3.08
CA THR A 138 -13.35 6.23 -4.25
C THR A 138 -14.80 6.64 -4.40
N GLN A 139 -15.22 6.83 -5.64
CA GLN A 139 -16.62 6.86 -6.02
C GLN A 139 -17.01 5.49 -6.56
N ALA A 140 -18.30 5.16 -6.50
CA ALA A 140 -18.79 3.93 -7.11
C ALA A 140 -18.47 3.95 -8.60
N TRP A 141 -17.82 2.89 -9.09
CA TRP A 141 -17.38 2.80 -10.47
C TRP A 141 -17.63 1.39 -11.00
N SER A 142 -17.97 1.27 -12.28
CA SER A 142 -18.11 0.01 -12.98
C SER A 142 -17.47 0.10 -14.36
N SER A 143 -16.79 -0.98 -14.77
CA SER A 143 -16.20 -1.06 -16.10
C SER A 143 -17.28 -1.07 -17.19
N ALA A 144 -16.89 -0.72 -18.41
CA ALA A 144 -17.62 -1.14 -19.59
C ALA A 144 -17.65 -2.69 -19.69
N ASP A 145 -18.48 -3.21 -20.60
CA ASP A 145 -18.46 -4.64 -20.93
C ASP A 145 -17.07 -5.03 -21.43
N LEU A 146 -16.47 -6.01 -20.76
CA LEU A 146 -15.15 -6.50 -21.10
C LEU A 146 -15.24 -7.47 -22.28
N LEU A 147 -14.21 -7.48 -23.12
CA LEU A 147 -14.12 -8.49 -24.18
C LEU A 147 -13.98 -9.88 -23.55
N PRO A 148 -14.60 -10.93 -24.14
CA PRO A 148 -14.38 -12.29 -23.70
C PRO A 148 -12.93 -12.72 -23.94
N SER A 149 -12.50 -13.79 -23.24
CA SER A 149 -11.20 -14.45 -23.42
C SER A 149 -10.00 -13.49 -23.43
N SER A 150 -10.00 -12.51 -22.51
CA SER A 150 -9.05 -11.40 -22.51
C SER A 150 -8.44 -11.17 -21.12
N GLY A 151 -7.18 -10.73 -21.09
CA GLY A 151 -6.49 -10.26 -19.89
C GLY A 151 -6.56 -8.74 -19.78
N TYR A 152 -7.12 -8.26 -18.67
CA TYR A 152 -7.22 -6.85 -18.33
C TYR A 152 -6.55 -6.56 -16.99
N PHE A 153 -6.16 -5.31 -16.80
CA PHE A 153 -5.77 -4.76 -15.52
C PHE A 153 -6.74 -3.64 -15.16
N LEU A 154 -7.31 -3.76 -13.96
CA LEU A 154 -8.05 -2.66 -13.34
C LEU A 154 -7.03 -1.72 -12.72
N ARG A 155 -7.07 -0.46 -13.14
CA ARG A 155 -6.12 0.56 -12.75
C ARG A 155 -6.82 1.84 -12.36
N ALA A 156 -6.13 2.73 -11.67
CA ALA A 156 -6.61 4.08 -11.42
C ALA A 156 -5.48 5.11 -11.47
N GLN A 157 -5.80 6.32 -11.88
CA GLN A 157 -4.87 7.44 -11.92
C GLN A 157 -5.61 8.76 -11.66
N VAL A 158 -4.88 9.83 -11.37
CA VAL A 158 -5.49 11.15 -11.19
C VAL A 158 -5.61 11.86 -12.54
N VAL A 159 -6.85 12.18 -12.94
CA VAL A 159 -7.18 12.93 -14.16
C VAL A 159 -8.06 14.12 -13.76
N GLY A 160 -7.69 15.33 -14.17
CA GLY A 160 -8.47 16.54 -13.84
C GLY A 160 -8.66 16.77 -12.34
N GLY A 161 -7.73 16.29 -11.50
CA GLY A 161 -7.82 16.37 -10.04
C GLY A 161 -8.73 15.33 -9.37
N ALA A 162 -9.24 14.35 -10.12
CA ALA A 162 -10.08 13.27 -9.61
C ALA A 162 -9.45 11.89 -9.84
N LEU A 163 -9.65 10.98 -8.88
CA LEU A 163 -9.29 9.57 -9.05
C LEU A 163 -10.19 8.93 -10.12
N THR A 164 -9.56 8.45 -11.20
CA THR A 164 -10.25 7.88 -12.36
C THR A 164 -9.84 6.43 -12.54
N PHE A 165 -10.82 5.52 -12.40
CA PHE A 165 -10.63 4.11 -12.66
C PHE A 165 -10.76 3.80 -14.15
N TYR A 166 -9.99 2.83 -14.62
CA TYR A 166 -10.03 2.38 -15.99
C TYR A 166 -9.56 0.92 -16.13
N MET A 167 -9.91 0.31 -17.25
CA MET A 167 -9.42 -1.02 -17.64
C MET A 167 -8.37 -0.85 -18.73
N GLN A 168 -7.33 -1.68 -18.73
CA GLN A 168 -6.35 -1.72 -19.83
C GLN A 168 -5.96 -3.18 -20.09
N ARG A 169 -5.95 -3.61 -21.35
CA ARG A 169 -5.50 -4.96 -21.70
C ARG A 169 -3.98 -5.05 -21.62
N GLY A 170 -3.46 -6.24 -21.34
CA GLY A 170 -2.01 -6.43 -21.23
C GLY A 170 -1.61 -7.81 -20.74
N THR A 171 -0.31 -7.96 -20.49
CA THR A 171 0.30 -9.15 -19.89
C THR A 171 0.95 -8.78 -18.57
N ILE A 172 1.04 -9.73 -17.62
CA ILE A 172 1.67 -9.49 -16.30
C ILE A 172 3.15 -9.11 -16.36
N TYR A 173 3.77 -9.10 -17.55
CA TYR A 173 5.17 -8.80 -17.79
C TYR A 173 5.36 -7.49 -18.57
N ASP A 174 4.29 -6.70 -18.77
CA ASP A 174 4.38 -5.43 -19.49
C ASP A 174 5.30 -4.46 -18.73
N ALA A 175 6.16 -3.76 -19.49
CA ALA A 175 7.06 -2.75 -18.94
C ALA A 175 6.29 -1.50 -18.49
N SER A 176 6.79 -0.85 -17.43
CA SER A 176 6.27 0.45 -17.00
C SER A 176 6.46 1.49 -18.11
N PRO A 177 5.41 2.25 -18.47
CA PRO A 177 5.52 3.31 -19.47
C PRO A 177 6.32 4.49 -18.92
N ASP A 178 7.02 5.23 -19.80
CA ASP A 178 7.82 6.42 -19.44
C ASP A 178 6.97 7.54 -18.80
N SER A 179 5.69 7.62 -19.17
CA SER A 179 4.71 8.54 -18.57
C SER A 179 4.36 8.19 -17.12
N LEU A 180 4.78 7.00 -16.65
CA LEU A 180 4.34 6.36 -15.41
C LEU A 180 2.81 6.13 -15.35
N LYS A 181 2.09 6.31 -16.45
CA LYS A 181 0.63 6.24 -16.52
C LYS A 181 0.18 5.27 -17.60
N GLY A 182 -0.83 4.48 -17.29
CA GLY A 182 -1.41 3.57 -18.27
C GLY A 182 -2.30 4.32 -19.26
N THR A 183 -2.63 3.63 -20.35
CA THR A 183 -3.54 4.16 -21.37
C THR A 183 -4.95 3.70 -21.03
N VAL A 184 -5.84 4.66 -20.75
CA VAL A 184 -7.26 4.39 -20.47
C VAL A 184 -7.87 3.58 -21.62
N ASN A 185 -8.39 2.39 -21.32
CA ASN A 185 -8.95 1.45 -22.30
C ASN A 185 -7.97 1.01 -23.40
N GLY A 186 -6.66 1.09 -23.13
CA GLY A 186 -5.61 0.65 -24.04
C GLY A 186 -5.72 -0.83 -24.39
N ALA A 187 -5.34 -1.17 -25.62
CA ALA A 187 -5.41 -2.52 -26.16
C ALA A 187 -4.25 -3.44 -25.72
N ALA A 188 -3.19 -2.88 -25.13
CA ALA A 188 -2.02 -3.59 -24.63
C ALA A 188 -1.31 -2.74 -23.56
N GLY A 189 -0.27 -3.30 -22.92
CA GLY A 189 0.61 -2.56 -22.00
C GLY A 189 -0.01 -2.23 -20.65
N GLY A 190 -1.10 -2.90 -20.26
CA GLY A 190 -1.79 -2.64 -19.00
C GLY A 190 -1.21 -3.34 -17.78
N GLY A 191 -0.31 -4.31 -17.95
CA GLY A 191 0.11 -5.18 -16.86
C GLY A 191 1.40 -4.82 -16.14
N PHE A 192 1.87 -3.58 -16.27
CA PHE A 192 3.00 -3.06 -15.50
C PHE A 192 2.63 -2.85 -14.02
N GLN A 193 3.63 -2.75 -13.16
CA GLN A 193 3.44 -2.56 -11.72
C GLN A 193 2.82 -1.19 -11.41
N SER A 194 2.31 -1.01 -10.18
CA SER A 194 1.91 0.33 -9.72
C SER A 194 3.12 1.27 -9.79
N THR A 195 2.89 2.47 -10.33
CA THR A 195 3.86 3.57 -10.34
C THR A 195 3.38 4.64 -9.36
N PRO A 196 4.19 5.68 -9.07
CA PRO A 196 3.72 6.76 -8.22
C PRO A 196 2.48 7.51 -8.76
N LEU A 197 2.21 7.47 -10.07
CA LEU A 197 1.10 8.19 -10.70
C LEU A 197 -0.08 7.29 -11.12
N ASP A 198 0.09 5.98 -11.02
CA ASP A 198 -0.89 5.01 -11.52
C ASP A 198 -0.89 3.74 -10.66
N ILE A 199 -2.04 3.41 -10.10
CA ILE A 199 -2.20 2.25 -9.22
C ILE A 199 -2.79 1.07 -10.02
N CYS A 200 -2.13 -0.08 -9.97
CA CYS A 200 -2.68 -1.34 -10.45
C CYS A 200 -3.42 -2.05 -9.31
N LEU A 201 -4.70 -2.35 -9.52
CA LEU A 201 -5.60 -2.84 -8.47
C LEU A 201 -5.93 -4.32 -8.60
N ALA A 202 -6.00 -4.83 -9.82
CA ALA A 202 -6.21 -6.25 -10.07
C ALA A 202 -5.80 -6.66 -11.49
N TRP A 203 -5.40 -7.92 -11.63
CA TRP A 203 -5.41 -8.64 -12.89
C TRP A 203 -6.75 -9.35 -13.06
N VAL A 204 -7.48 -9.00 -14.12
CA VAL A 204 -8.81 -9.50 -14.43
C VAL A 204 -8.73 -10.37 -15.68
N VAL A 205 -9.17 -11.63 -15.58
CA VAL A 205 -9.24 -12.56 -16.71
C VAL A 205 -10.68 -12.86 -17.02
N THR A 206 -11.09 -12.61 -18.25
CA THR A 206 -12.44 -12.91 -18.74
C THR A 206 -12.47 -14.25 -19.46
N ALA A 207 -13.62 -14.93 -19.39
CA ALA A 207 -13.89 -16.16 -20.14
C ALA A 207 -14.89 -15.87 -21.27
N GLY A 208 -15.65 -16.86 -21.72
CA GLY A 208 -16.68 -16.68 -22.75
C GLY A 208 -17.84 -15.78 -22.31
N PRO A 209 -18.69 -15.33 -23.26
CA PRO A 209 -19.87 -14.52 -22.96
C PRO A 209 -20.74 -15.11 -21.84
N GLY A 210 -21.26 -14.27 -20.95
CA GLY A 210 -22.08 -14.70 -19.81
C GLY A 210 -21.29 -15.22 -18.60
N SER A 211 -19.96 -15.24 -18.67
CA SER A 211 -19.11 -15.68 -17.55
C SER A 211 -18.81 -14.55 -16.58
N VAL A 212 -18.57 -14.89 -15.31
CA VAL A 212 -18.06 -13.95 -14.29
C VAL A 212 -16.53 -13.80 -14.46
N PRO A 213 -15.98 -12.58 -14.53
CA PRO A 213 -14.53 -12.38 -14.59
C PRO A 213 -13.81 -12.93 -13.36
N ILE A 214 -12.63 -13.54 -13.56
CA ILE A 214 -11.72 -13.93 -12.48
C ILE A 214 -10.89 -12.71 -12.10
N VAL A 215 -10.94 -12.29 -10.84
CA VAL A 215 -10.25 -11.09 -10.34
C VAL A 215 -9.15 -11.48 -9.38
N ARG A 216 -7.89 -11.23 -9.73
CA ARG A 216 -6.72 -11.41 -8.85
C ARG A 216 -6.23 -10.04 -8.38
N GLN A 217 -6.58 -9.70 -7.15
CA GLN A 217 -6.31 -8.38 -6.57
C GLN A 217 -4.81 -8.17 -6.32
N ILE A 218 -4.38 -6.91 -6.44
CA ILE A 218 -3.01 -6.47 -6.16
C ILE A 218 -2.95 -5.78 -4.80
N TYR A 219 -1.92 -6.14 -4.04
CA TYR A 219 -1.67 -5.63 -2.70
C TYR A 219 -1.01 -4.23 -2.76
N ASN A 220 -1.70 -3.16 -2.36
CA ASN A 220 -1.19 -1.80 -2.50
C ASN A 220 -0.91 -1.16 -1.13
N ARG A 221 0.31 -1.38 -0.64
CA ARG A 221 0.78 -0.92 0.68
C ARG A 221 2.06 -0.11 0.54
N ASN A 222 2.31 0.81 1.48
CA ASN A 222 3.53 1.62 1.51
C ASN A 222 4.82 0.78 1.67
N ARG A 223 4.69 -0.40 2.28
CA ARG A 223 5.72 -1.42 2.38
C ARG A 223 5.07 -2.76 2.07
N LEU A 224 5.70 -3.54 1.19
CA LEU A 224 5.28 -4.89 0.85
C LEU A 224 5.74 -5.94 1.88
N SER A 225 6.08 -5.47 3.09
CA SER A 225 6.45 -6.30 4.22
C SER A 225 5.56 -6.05 5.43
N TRP A 226 5.39 -7.08 6.25
CA TRP A 226 4.65 -7.01 7.49
C TRP A 226 5.19 -8.04 8.49
N THR A 227 4.94 -7.79 9.77
CA THR A 227 5.31 -8.69 10.86
C THR A 227 4.12 -8.99 11.75
N GLN A 228 4.13 -10.16 12.38
CA GLN A 228 3.14 -10.54 13.38
C GLN A 228 3.71 -11.53 14.38
N VAL A 229 3.25 -11.41 15.62
CA VAL A 229 3.48 -12.40 16.67
C VAL A 229 2.21 -13.23 16.86
N VAL A 230 2.35 -14.56 16.90
CA VAL A 230 1.23 -15.49 17.08
C VAL A 230 1.39 -16.33 18.34
N ASN A 231 0.26 -16.71 18.93
CA ASN A 231 0.15 -17.52 20.14
C ASN A 231 -0.99 -18.54 20.00
N GLY A 232 -0.84 -19.72 20.62
CA GLY A 232 -1.84 -20.79 20.60
C GLY A 232 -1.89 -21.56 19.28
N ASN A 233 -3.10 -21.79 18.77
CA ASN A 233 -3.35 -22.52 17.52
C ASN A 233 -4.08 -21.60 16.53
N GLY A 234 -3.73 -21.65 15.25
CA GLY A 234 -4.41 -20.85 14.24
C GLY A 234 -3.73 -20.85 12.88
N VAL A 235 -4.11 -19.88 12.06
CA VAL A 235 -3.62 -19.68 10.69
C VAL A 235 -3.22 -18.23 10.47
N VAL A 236 -2.07 -18.04 9.83
CA VAL A 236 -1.66 -16.79 9.21
C VAL A 236 -1.73 -16.96 7.70
N TYR A 237 -2.17 -15.92 6.99
CA TYR A 237 -2.13 -15.91 5.53
C TYR A 237 -1.02 -14.98 5.04
N LEU A 238 -0.12 -15.51 4.22
CA LEU A 238 0.95 -14.76 3.57
C LEU A 238 0.39 -14.12 2.29
N PRO A 239 0.23 -12.79 2.22
CA PRO A 239 -0.31 -12.14 1.03
C PRO A 239 0.53 -12.47 -0.20
N LEU A 240 -0.13 -12.71 -1.33
CA LEU A 240 0.44 -12.88 -2.67
C LEU A 240 -0.32 -12.00 -3.67
N ASP A 241 0.36 -11.48 -4.67
CA ASP A 241 -0.28 -10.78 -5.78
C ASP A 241 0.34 -11.14 -7.13
N PRO A 242 -0.35 -10.88 -8.27
CA PRO A 242 0.13 -11.24 -9.61
C PRO A 242 1.44 -10.57 -10.08
N HIS A 243 1.93 -9.55 -9.38
CA HIS A 243 3.20 -8.88 -9.70
C HIS A 243 4.36 -9.35 -8.85
N ALA A 244 4.10 -10.08 -7.76
CA ALA A 244 5.16 -10.66 -6.96
C ALA A 244 5.93 -11.71 -7.76
N ARG A 245 7.26 -11.65 -7.75
CA ARG A 245 8.11 -12.66 -8.40
C ARG A 245 8.78 -13.56 -7.39
N THR A 246 9.12 -12.99 -6.25
CA THR A 246 9.69 -13.72 -5.13
C THR A 246 9.11 -13.21 -3.82
N ALA A 247 9.32 -13.95 -2.76
CA ALA A 247 9.02 -13.50 -1.42
C ALA A 247 9.97 -14.12 -0.40
N ARG A 248 10.01 -13.51 0.77
CA ARG A 248 10.79 -14.00 1.91
C ARG A 248 9.92 -14.07 3.15
N LEU A 249 10.01 -15.19 3.87
CA LEU A 249 9.48 -15.34 5.21
C LEU A 249 10.64 -15.58 6.18
N VAL A 250 10.61 -14.91 7.32
CA VAL A 250 11.40 -15.31 8.49
C VAL A 250 10.43 -15.70 9.58
N VAL A 251 10.62 -16.89 10.13
CA VAL A 251 9.86 -17.38 11.29
C VAL A 251 10.85 -17.76 12.37
N GLY A 252 10.64 -17.29 13.59
CA GLY A 252 11.53 -17.65 14.68
C GLY A 252 11.12 -17.07 16.01
N ASN A 253 12.03 -17.18 16.96
CA ASN A 253 11.86 -16.74 18.35
C ASN A 253 10.66 -17.36 19.08
N PRO A 254 10.30 -18.65 18.88
CA PRO A 254 9.33 -19.26 19.78
C PRO A 254 9.87 -19.18 21.21
N THR A 255 9.07 -18.68 22.14
CA THR A 255 9.31 -18.98 23.56
C THR A 255 9.02 -20.47 23.75
N PRO A 256 9.85 -21.21 24.49
CA PRO A 256 9.60 -22.62 24.77
C PRO A 256 8.22 -22.82 25.39
N HIS A 257 7.40 -23.67 24.77
CA HIS A 257 6.12 -24.05 25.36
C HIS A 257 6.39 -25.01 26.54
N PRO A 258 5.73 -24.86 27.71
CA PRO A 258 6.08 -25.61 28.92
C PRO A 258 5.80 -27.11 28.84
N THR A 259 4.86 -27.55 27.98
CA THR A 259 4.37 -28.94 27.95
C THR A 259 4.05 -29.50 26.55
N ALA A 260 4.28 -28.75 25.47
CA ALA A 260 3.83 -29.10 24.13
C ALA A 260 4.85 -28.68 23.08
N ILE A 261 4.65 -29.14 21.84
CA ILE A 261 5.55 -28.92 20.71
C ILE A 261 5.02 -27.74 19.90
N THR A 262 5.82 -26.68 19.77
CA THR A 262 5.50 -25.56 18.87
C THR A 262 5.70 -26.01 17.43
N GLY A 263 4.67 -25.89 16.60
CA GLY A 263 4.72 -26.25 15.20
C GLY A 263 4.29 -25.11 14.30
N VAL A 264 5.04 -24.89 13.21
CA VAL A 264 4.65 -24.00 12.11
C VAL A 264 4.83 -24.74 10.78
N SER A 265 3.77 -24.78 9.99
CA SER A 265 3.75 -25.52 8.73
C SER A 265 2.81 -24.87 7.72
N PHE A 266 3.08 -25.03 6.43
CA PHE A 266 2.10 -24.65 5.43
C PHE A 266 0.82 -25.49 5.58
N ALA A 267 -0.33 -24.88 5.32
CA ALA A 267 -1.59 -25.62 5.28
C ALA A 267 -1.57 -26.67 4.15
N PRO A 268 -2.24 -27.82 4.35
CA PRO A 268 -2.35 -28.84 3.31
C PRO A 268 -3.21 -28.32 2.15
N GLY A 269 -2.86 -28.71 0.92
CA GLY A 269 -3.63 -28.39 -0.29
C GLY A 269 -2.85 -27.61 -1.36
N GLY A 270 -3.03 -28.01 -2.61
CA GLY A 270 -2.37 -27.41 -3.77
C GLY A 270 -0.89 -27.76 -3.92
N TRP A 271 -0.30 -28.51 -2.99
CA TRP A 271 1.09 -28.96 -3.08
C TRP A 271 1.23 -30.12 -4.08
N LEU A 272 2.07 -29.94 -5.09
CA LEU A 272 2.42 -30.98 -6.07
C LEU A 272 3.44 -31.97 -5.50
N GLY A 273 4.20 -31.53 -4.51
CA GLY A 273 5.14 -32.35 -3.75
C GLY A 273 6.08 -31.47 -2.93
N GLY A 274 6.76 -32.10 -1.97
CA GLY A 274 7.80 -31.49 -1.17
C GLY A 274 8.91 -32.48 -0.86
N ASN A 275 10.12 -31.99 -0.66
CA ASN A 275 11.28 -32.77 -0.26
C ASN A 275 11.94 -32.13 0.97
N TYR A 276 12.54 -32.96 1.81
CA TYR A 276 13.25 -32.53 3.02
C TYR A 276 14.54 -33.29 3.19
N CYS A 277 15.59 -32.58 3.56
CA CYS A 277 16.83 -33.15 4.05
C CYS A 277 17.03 -32.68 5.50
N PHE A 278 17.35 -33.64 6.36
CA PHE A 278 17.74 -33.39 7.74
C PHE A 278 19.23 -33.72 7.91
N LEU A 279 19.94 -32.85 8.60
CA LEU A 279 21.34 -33.05 8.96
C LEU A 279 21.49 -32.87 10.47
N ASN A 280 22.12 -33.86 11.10
CA ASN A 280 22.63 -33.77 12.46
C ASN A 280 24.17 -33.81 12.38
N PRO A 281 24.90 -32.85 12.97
CA PRO A 281 26.36 -32.78 12.85
C PRO A 281 27.09 -33.98 13.47
N THR A 282 26.43 -34.79 14.30
CA THR A 282 27.01 -36.02 14.88
C THR A 282 26.73 -37.28 14.05
N ILE A 283 25.81 -37.23 13.08
CA ILE A 283 25.42 -38.37 12.25
C ILE A 283 25.87 -38.09 10.81
N GLY A 284 26.85 -38.85 10.31
CA GLY A 284 27.44 -38.67 8.97
C GLY A 284 26.54 -39.04 7.78
N THR A 285 25.22 -39.15 7.96
CA THR A 285 24.27 -39.53 6.91
C THR A 285 23.03 -38.65 6.94
N SER A 286 22.70 -38.02 5.81
CA SER A 286 21.44 -37.31 5.59
C SER A 286 20.30 -38.29 5.31
N ASN A 287 19.13 -38.08 5.92
CA ASN A 287 17.92 -38.82 5.56
C ASN A 287 17.19 -38.13 4.37
N ASN A 288 16.65 -38.94 3.44
CA ASN A 288 15.78 -38.53 2.31
C ASN A 288 16.44 -37.81 1.10
N TRP A 289 17.59 -38.30 0.64
CA TRP A 289 18.34 -37.70 -0.48
C TRP A 289 17.64 -37.68 -1.85
N ASP A 290 16.62 -38.53 -2.09
CA ASP A 290 16.04 -38.76 -3.44
C ASP A 290 14.50 -38.80 -3.52
N GLY A 291 13.79 -38.49 -2.43
CA GLY A 291 12.33 -38.67 -2.38
C GLY A 291 11.57 -37.35 -2.50
N TRP A 292 11.05 -36.99 -3.68
CA TRP A 292 9.88 -36.12 -3.70
C TRP A 292 8.77 -36.84 -2.92
N GLY A 293 8.28 -36.20 -1.86
CA GLY A 293 7.16 -36.70 -1.07
C GLY A 293 5.89 -36.82 -1.91
N THR A 294 4.92 -37.58 -1.41
CA THR A 294 3.64 -37.82 -2.06
C THR A 294 2.93 -36.50 -2.42
N ALA A 295 2.19 -36.49 -3.53
CA ALA A 295 1.36 -35.34 -3.89
C ALA A 295 0.46 -34.92 -2.71
N GLY A 296 0.41 -33.62 -2.44
CA GLY A 296 -0.26 -33.05 -1.27
C GLY A 296 0.62 -32.83 -0.05
N ALA A 297 1.85 -33.35 -0.02
CA ALA A 297 2.83 -33.03 1.02
C ALA A 297 3.27 -31.57 0.90
N SER A 298 2.92 -30.76 1.92
CA SER A 298 3.41 -29.39 2.04
C SER A 298 4.89 -29.36 2.39
N VAL A 299 5.50 -28.17 2.39
CA VAL A 299 6.82 -27.93 3.01
C VAL A 299 6.64 -27.60 4.50
N GLY A 300 7.43 -28.21 5.36
CA GLY A 300 7.57 -27.95 6.78
C GLY A 300 8.41 -26.69 6.99
N ILE A 301 7.99 -25.87 7.95
CA ILE A 301 8.68 -24.61 8.25
C ILE A 301 9.58 -24.79 9.46
N PHE A 302 9.00 -25.24 10.58
CA PHE A 302 9.73 -25.88 11.68
C PHE A 302 8.76 -26.59 12.62
N THR A 303 9.31 -27.51 13.39
CA THR A 303 8.74 -28.01 14.63
C THR A 303 9.83 -27.91 15.68
N SER A 304 9.54 -27.35 16.83
CA SER A 304 10.44 -27.39 17.98
C SER A 304 9.83 -28.35 19.00
N ASN A 305 10.46 -29.52 19.15
CA ASN A 305 9.98 -30.64 19.96
C ASN A 305 10.67 -30.73 21.33
N VAL A 306 11.72 -29.95 21.57
CA VAL A 306 12.47 -29.91 22.84
C VAL A 306 12.14 -28.62 23.61
N VAL A 307 11.75 -28.77 24.87
CA VAL A 307 11.57 -27.63 25.78
C VAL A 307 12.92 -26.93 25.98
N ASN A 308 12.97 -25.65 25.66
CA ASN A 308 14.16 -24.79 25.62
C ASN A 308 15.03 -24.93 24.37
N ASP A 309 14.51 -25.45 23.28
CA ASP A 309 15.20 -25.31 22.00
C ASP A 309 14.97 -23.92 21.38
N THR A 310 15.99 -23.40 20.71
CA THR A 310 15.95 -22.14 19.96
C THR A 310 15.93 -22.42 18.47
N THR A 311 14.84 -22.07 17.80
CA THR A 311 14.69 -22.29 16.36
C THR A 311 14.67 -20.98 15.57
N LEU A 312 15.30 -21.04 14.39
CA LEU A 312 15.20 -20.00 13.38
C LEU A 312 14.96 -20.66 12.01
N SER A 313 13.91 -20.20 11.35
CA SER A 313 13.57 -20.60 9.97
C SER A 313 13.57 -19.39 9.04
N THR A 314 14.20 -19.56 7.89
CA THR A 314 14.10 -18.63 6.77
C THR A 314 13.55 -19.37 5.56
N LEU A 315 12.67 -18.70 4.82
CA LEU A 315 12.06 -19.26 3.62
C LEU A 315 12.14 -18.25 2.49
N THR A 316 12.33 -18.76 1.29
CA THR A 316 12.22 -18.02 0.05
C THR A 316 11.19 -18.69 -0.85
N ALA A 317 10.46 -17.87 -1.59
CA ALA A 317 9.50 -18.32 -2.58
C ALA A 317 9.78 -17.68 -3.93
N GLY A 318 9.54 -18.43 -5.01
CA GLY A 318 9.47 -17.95 -6.38
C GLY A 318 8.08 -18.19 -6.95
N PHE A 319 7.57 -17.25 -7.74
CA PHE A 319 6.20 -17.28 -8.26
C PHE A 319 6.16 -17.27 -9.78
N ASP A 320 5.48 -18.27 -10.34
CA ASP A 320 5.20 -18.39 -11.76
C ASP A 320 3.68 -18.28 -11.97
N HIS A 321 3.24 -17.05 -12.18
CA HIS A 321 1.84 -16.72 -12.38
C HIS A 321 1.27 -17.18 -13.73
N SER A 322 2.14 -17.49 -14.70
CA SER A 322 1.73 -18.02 -16.00
C SER A 322 1.28 -19.47 -15.89
N GLU A 323 2.00 -20.25 -15.08
CA GLU A 323 1.67 -21.64 -14.77
C GLU A 323 0.82 -21.79 -13.49
N LEU A 324 0.48 -20.68 -12.83
CA LEU A 324 -0.23 -20.67 -11.55
C LEU A 324 0.46 -21.56 -10.51
N ARG A 325 1.77 -21.42 -10.34
CA ARG A 325 2.56 -22.21 -9.39
C ARG A 325 3.59 -21.39 -8.63
N SER A 326 4.11 -21.99 -7.57
CA SER A 326 5.20 -21.45 -6.76
C SER A 326 6.20 -22.52 -6.38
N LEU A 327 7.46 -22.12 -6.26
CA LEU A 327 8.54 -22.91 -5.68
C LEU A 327 8.89 -22.32 -4.31
N TRP A 328 9.08 -23.17 -3.32
CA TRP A 328 9.42 -22.80 -1.95
C TRP A 328 10.71 -23.48 -1.54
N GLN A 329 11.55 -22.76 -0.81
CA GLN A 329 12.76 -23.28 -0.18
C GLN A 329 12.75 -22.85 1.29
N VAL A 330 13.11 -23.77 2.17
CA VAL A 330 13.11 -23.56 3.62
C VAL A 330 14.45 -24.00 4.18
N TYR A 331 15.01 -23.16 5.03
CA TYR A 331 16.16 -23.47 5.87
C TYR A 331 15.77 -23.23 7.31
N GLN A 332 15.89 -24.26 8.15
CA GLN A 332 15.76 -24.14 9.59
C GLN A 332 17.00 -24.67 10.29
N ALA A 333 17.40 -23.96 11.34
CA ALA A 333 18.41 -24.37 12.29
C ALA A 333 17.82 -24.38 13.71
N GLU A 334 18.24 -25.37 14.50
CA GLU A 334 17.88 -25.57 15.91
C GLU A 334 19.13 -25.71 16.77
N HIS A 335 19.03 -25.26 18.03
CA HIS A 335 20.07 -25.42 19.04
C HIS A 335 19.44 -25.42 20.44
N THR A 336 19.80 -26.40 21.26
CA THR A 336 19.30 -26.50 22.64
C THR A 336 19.87 -25.38 23.52
N TRP A 337 19.00 -24.63 24.20
CA TRP A 337 19.41 -23.56 25.10
C TRP A 337 20.37 -24.06 26.19
N ASN A 338 21.47 -23.33 26.38
CA ASN A 338 22.53 -23.62 27.37
C ASN A 338 23.36 -24.89 27.09
N ALA A 339 23.22 -25.52 25.91
CA ALA A 339 24.18 -26.50 25.43
C ALA A 339 25.50 -25.80 25.04
N GLY A 340 26.63 -26.32 25.52
CA GLY A 340 27.98 -25.81 25.16
C GLY A 340 28.63 -26.57 23.99
N ASN A 341 27.87 -27.42 23.30
CA ASN A 341 28.35 -28.24 22.18
C ASN A 341 27.23 -28.44 21.15
N ALA A 342 27.61 -28.71 19.90
CA ALA A 342 26.70 -28.84 18.76
C ALA A 342 25.98 -30.21 18.67
N VAL A 343 25.98 -31.01 19.74
CA VAL A 343 25.49 -32.41 19.71
C VAL A 343 23.96 -32.47 19.52
N SER A 344 23.26 -31.39 19.87
CA SER A 344 21.81 -31.22 19.73
C SER A 344 21.37 -30.45 18.49
N ASP A 345 22.30 -30.02 17.63
CA ASP A 345 21.94 -29.09 16.55
C ASP A 345 21.28 -29.86 15.40
N GLU A 346 20.15 -29.34 14.93
CA GLU A 346 19.39 -29.93 13.83
C GLU A 346 19.26 -28.92 12.69
N LEU A 347 19.55 -29.38 11.47
CA LEU A 347 19.33 -28.60 10.26
C LEU A 347 18.25 -29.26 9.41
N LEU A 348 17.27 -28.46 8.99
CA LEU A 348 16.24 -28.86 8.04
C LEU A 348 16.36 -28.02 6.77
N PHE A 349 16.44 -28.70 5.64
CA PHE A 349 16.35 -28.11 4.31
C PHE A 349 15.09 -28.64 3.64
N GLY A 350 14.16 -27.75 3.30
CA GLY A 350 12.92 -28.11 2.63
C GLY A 350 12.81 -27.48 1.25
N MET A 351 12.18 -28.18 0.31
CA MET A 351 11.71 -27.59 -0.94
C MET A 351 10.32 -28.10 -1.30
N GLY A 352 9.53 -27.31 -2.03
CA GLY A 352 8.26 -27.81 -2.53
C GLY A 352 7.59 -26.91 -3.54
N ILE A 353 6.67 -27.51 -4.29
CA ILE A 353 5.94 -26.84 -5.36
C ILE A 353 4.47 -26.79 -5.01
N LYS A 354 3.88 -25.60 -5.08
CA LYS A 354 2.45 -25.39 -4.83
C LYS A 354 1.76 -24.74 -6.03
N SER A 355 0.67 -25.33 -6.49
CA SER A 355 -0.28 -24.71 -7.41
C SER A 355 -1.14 -23.66 -6.70
N PHE A 356 -1.36 -22.54 -7.38
CA PHE A 356 -2.22 -21.45 -6.93
C PHE A 356 -3.68 -21.71 -7.29
N SER A 357 -4.51 -21.51 -6.30
CA SER A 357 -5.95 -21.37 -6.41
C SER A 357 -6.33 -19.89 -6.48
N GLN A 358 -7.58 -19.61 -6.86
CA GLN A 358 -8.11 -18.26 -6.79
C GLN A 358 -8.11 -17.72 -5.35
N THR A 359 -8.37 -18.57 -4.37
CA THR A 359 -8.36 -18.20 -2.93
C THR A 359 -6.98 -17.80 -2.43
N ASP A 360 -5.90 -18.30 -3.02
CA ASP A 360 -4.54 -17.87 -2.65
C ASP A 360 -4.29 -16.39 -2.99
N TYR A 361 -4.85 -15.88 -4.10
CA TYR A 361 -4.75 -14.46 -4.44
C TYR A 361 -5.65 -13.56 -3.59
N SER A 362 -6.77 -14.09 -3.11
CA SER A 362 -7.73 -13.35 -2.28
C SER A 362 -7.33 -13.32 -0.80
N ASN A 363 -6.88 -14.45 -0.27
CA ASN A 363 -6.61 -14.61 1.17
C ASN A 363 -5.10 -14.62 1.46
N GLY A 364 -4.28 -15.11 0.54
CA GLY A 364 -2.87 -15.42 0.76
C GLY A 364 -2.60 -16.92 0.96
N ILE A 365 -1.32 -17.28 1.08
CA ILE A 365 -0.86 -18.65 1.32
C ILE A 365 -0.97 -18.95 2.81
N ALA A 366 -1.75 -19.96 3.18
CA ALA A 366 -1.99 -20.31 4.57
C ALA A 366 -0.77 -21.00 5.23
N VAL A 367 -0.42 -20.51 6.41
CA VAL A 367 0.57 -21.07 7.35
C VAL A 367 -0.13 -21.35 8.67
N ASN A 368 -0.19 -22.62 9.04
CA ASN A 368 -0.75 -23.08 10.29
C ASN A 368 0.30 -22.98 11.40
N PHE A 369 -0.16 -22.63 12.60
CA PHE A 369 0.67 -22.69 13.81
C PHE A 369 -0.09 -23.42 14.93
N THR A 370 0.66 -24.16 15.75
CA THR A 370 0.14 -24.94 16.88
C THR A 370 1.03 -24.80 18.10
N ALA A 371 0.41 -24.72 19.28
CA ALA A 371 1.06 -24.50 20.58
C ALA A 371 2.08 -23.35 20.57
N ALA A 372 1.85 -22.34 19.73
CA ALA A 372 2.76 -21.22 19.55
C ALA A 372 2.83 -20.37 20.82
N VAL A 373 4.04 -19.98 21.22
CA VAL A 373 4.28 -18.97 22.23
C VAL A 373 5.24 -17.94 21.65
N ASN A 374 4.77 -16.72 21.45
CA ASN A 374 5.55 -15.60 20.89
C ASN A 374 6.24 -15.88 19.54
N VAL A 375 5.68 -16.75 18.70
CA VAL A 375 6.26 -17.03 17.37
C VAL A 375 6.17 -15.78 16.52
N HIS A 376 7.31 -15.27 16.07
CA HIS A 376 7.39 -14.08 15.23
C HIS A 376 7.51 -14.43 13.76
N LEU A 377 6.64 -13.87 12.94
CA LEU A 377 6.64 -13.98 11.48
C LEU A 377 6.98 -12.62 10.87
N SER A 378 7.83 -12.62 9.85
CA SER A 378 8.14 -11.46 9.01
C SER A 378 8.07 -11.86 7.54
N TRP A 379 7.09 -11.33 6.83
CA TRP A 379 6.84 -11.63 5.42
C TRP A 379 7.13 -10.41 4.55
N GLU A 380 7.72 -10.63 3.39
CA GLU A 380 8.02 -9.61 2.39
C GLU A 380 7.76 -10.12 0.98
N LEU A 381 6.94 -9.40 0.22
CA LEU A 381 6.76 -9.62 -1.22
C LEU A 381 7.77 -8.79 -2.01
N ILE A 382 8.36 -9.41 -3.03
CA ILE A 382 9.35 -8.81 -3.91
C ILE A 382 8.77 -8.85 -5.33
N ARG A 383 8.69 -7.68 -5.96
CA ARG A 383 8.03 -7.44 -7.24
C ARG A 383 9.04 -7.16 -8.34
#